data_AF-A0A3A4Z1A8-F1
#
_entry.id   AF-A0A3A4Z1A8-F1
#
_cell.length_a   1.000
_cell.length_b   1.000
_cell.length_c   1.000
_cell.angle_alpha   90.00
_cell.angle_beta   90.00
_cell.angle_gamma   90.00
#
_symmetry.space_group_name_H-M   'P 1'
#
loop_
_entity.id
_entity.type
_entity.pdbx_description
1 polymer ?
#
loop_
_entity_poly.entity_id
_entity_poly.type
_entity_poly.pdbx_seq_one_letter_code
_entity_poly.pdbx_strand_id
1 'polypeptide(L)' 'MAFRRGQRVEIFRKSNDESWGKYMDGFVGLRGVVTDPDTEKNDPDALIEVSIDDKGTHRFPQDCLRTASEK' A
#
# COMPACT_ATOMS: atom_id res chain seq x y z
N MET A 1 4.78 -4.86 -11.82
CA MET A 1 3.73 -5.81 -11.39
C MET A 1 2.62 -4.97 -10.80
N ALA A 2 1.41 -5.00 -11.36
CA ALA A 2 0.31 -4.18 -10.87
C ALA A 2 -0.38 -4.88 -9.69
N PHE A 3 -0.67 -4.13 -8.63
CA PHE A 3 -1.55 -4.58 -7.56
C PHE A 3 -2.99 -4.71 -8.09
N ARG A 4 -3.74 -5.69 -7.56
CA ARG A 4 -5.15 -5.87 -7.90
C ARG A 4 -6.05 -5.46 -6.75
N ARG A 5 -7.22 -4.92 -7.08
CA ARG A 5 -8.29 -4.70 -6.10
C ARG A 5 -8.64 -6.01 -5.38
N GLY A 6 -8.73 -5.97 -4.07
CA GLY A 6 -8.94 -7.12 -3.19
C GLY A 6 -7.69 -7.93 -2.89
N GLN A 7 -6.50 -7.53 -3.38
CA GLN A 7 -5.26 -8.25 -3.12
C GLN A 7 -4.72 -7.91 -1.73
N ARG A 8 -4.25 -8.94 -1.00
CA ARG A 8 -3.58 -8.75 0.30
C ARG A 8 -2.15 -8.27 0.08
N VAL A 9 -1.80 -7.19 0.76
CA VAL A 9 -0.49 -6.54 0.69
C VAL A 9 0.05 -6.28 2.08
N GLU A 10 1.37 -6.18 2.18
CA GLU A 10 2.08 -5.87 3.42
C GLU A 10 2.96 -4.65 3.17
N ILE A 11 2.94 -3.71 4.12
CA ILE A 11 3.83 -2.55 4.12
C ILE A 11 5.19 -3.04 4.62
N PHE A 12 6.11 -3.37 3.72
CA PHE A 12 7.39 -3.98 4.12
C PHE A 12 8.47 -2.93 4.43
N ARG A 13 8.33 -1.71 3.91
CA ARG A 13 9.27 -0.61 4.12
C ARG A 13 8.56 0.74 4.19
N LYS A 14 9.30 1.77 4.60
CA LYS A 14 8.88 3.17 4.51
C LYS A 14 9.10 3.66 3.08
N SER A 15 8.17 4.43 2.53
CA SER A 15 8.47 5.17 1.30
C SER A 15 9.34 6.38 1.61
N ASN A 16 10.16 6.78 0.64
CA ASN A 16 10.93 8.02 0.71
C ASN A 16 10.18 9.21 0.08
N ASP A 17 8.92 9.00 -0.29
CA ASP A 17 8.02 10.02 -0.82
C ASP A 17 7.68 11.09 0.22
N GLU A 18 7.49 12.33 -0.23
CA GLU A 18 7.00 13.43 0.61
C GLU A 18 5.60 13.16 1.18
N SER A 19 4.84 12.28 0.53
CA SER A 19 3.54 11.82 1.01
C SER A 19 3.63 10.93 2.26
N TRP A 20 4.82 10.47 2.64
CA TRP A 20 5.03 9.60 3.81
C TRP A 20 5.14 10.40 5.12
N GLY A 21 4.05 10.43 5.89
CA GLY A 21 4.02 11.08 7.20
C GLY A 21 4.71 10.29 8.32
N LYS A 22 5.19 10.98 9.38
CA LYS A 22 5.80 10.33 10.56
C LYS A 22 4.91 9.31 11.26
N TYR A 23 3.59 9.44 11.17
CA TYR A 23 2.65 8.48 11.73
C TYR A 23 2.58 7.18 10.92
N MET A 24 3.02 7.20 9.65
CA MET A 24 2.98 6.05 8.75
C MET A 24 4.07 5.02 9.04
N ASP A 25 5.10 5.43 9.78
CA ASP A 25 6.14 4.56 10.32
C ASP A 25 5.56 3.38 11.12
N GLY A 26 4.47 3.63 11.85
CA GLY A 26 3.78 2.61 12.64
C GLY A 26 2.99 1.60 11.81
N PHE A 27 2.81 1.82 10.50
CA PHE A 27 2.19 0.87 9.61
C PHE A 27 3.19 -0.10 8.98
N VAL A 28 4.50 0.17 9.10
CA VAL A 28 5.53 -0.73 8.57
C VAL A 28 5.48 -2.06 9.33
N GLY A 29 5.34 -3.15 8.59
CA GLY A 29 5.11 -4.50 9.10
C GLY A 29 3.63 -4.88 9.23
N LEU A 30 2.70 -3.97 8.95
CA LEU A 30 1.27 -4.29 8.92
C LEU A 30 0.82 -4.82 7.56
N ARG A 31 -0.26 -5.59 7.62
CA ARG A 31 -0.93 -6.16 6.45
C ARG A 31 -2.24 -5.43 6.21
N GLY A 32 -2.54 -5.21 4.95
CA GLY A 32 -3.81 -4.64 4.50
C GLY A 32 -4.32 -5.31 3.25
N VAL A 33 -5.46 -4.84 2.79
CA VAL A 33 -6.08 -5.25 1.53
C VAL A 33 -6.18 -4.04 0.62
N VAL A 34 -5.79 -4.22 -0.64
CA VAL A 34 -5.93 -3.17 -1.65
C VAL A 34 -7.41 -2.96 -1.93
N THR A 35 -7.96 -1.82 -1.53
CA THR A 35 -9.36 -1.46 -1.81
C THR A 35 -9.51 -0.83 -3.16
N ASP A 36 -8.52 -0.04 -3.56
CA ASP A 36 -8.46 0.56 -4.89
C ASP A 36 -6.99 0.63 -5.35
N PRO A 37 -6.62 -0.06 -6.43
CA PRO A 37 -5.26 -0.04 -6.89
C PRO A 37 -4.90 1.24 -7.67
N ASP A 38 -5.79 2.20 -7.96
CA ASP A 38 -5.56 3.45 -8.74
C ASP A 38 -4.60 3.28 -9.95
N THR A 39 -4.48 2.05 -10.48
CA THR A 39 -3.57 1.63 -11.56
C THR A 39 -4.29 1.58 -12.91
N GLU A 40 -5.47 2.19 -13.03
CA GLU A 40 -6.19 2.27 -14.31
C GLU A 40 -5.40 3.05 -15.38
N LYS A 41 -4.36 3.78 -14.98
CA LYS A 41 -3.31 4.30 -15.85
C LYS A 41 -1.97 3.82 -15.31
N ASN A 42 -1.03 3.43 -16.18
CA ASN A 42 0.32 3.01 -15.82
C ASN A 42 1.18 4.17 -15.26
N ASP A 43 0.64 4.95 -14.31
CA ASP A 43 1.32 6.06 -13.69
C ASP A 43 2.27 5.53 -12.59
N PRO A 44 3.59 5.73 -12.73
CA PRO A 44 4.56 5.27 -11.74
C PRO A 44 4.39 5.95 -10.37
N ASP A 45 3.78 7.15 -10.36
CA ASP A 45 3.48 7.96 -9.17
C ASP A 45 2.09 7.66 -8.56
N ALA A 46 1.36 6.66 -9.07
CA ALA A 46 0.05 6.32 -8.54
C ALA A 46 0.12 5.79 -7.09
N LEU A 47 -0.74 6.34 -6.23
CA LEU A 47 -0.91 5.88 -4.86
C LEU A 47 -1.94 4.75 -4.81
N ILE A 48 -1.57 3.62 -4.21
CA ILE A 48 -2.45 2.49 -3.97
C ILE A 48 -3.25 2.73 -2.70
N GLU A 49 -4.56 2.58 -2.76
CA GLU A 49 -5.41 2.61 -1.59
C GLU A 49 -5.46 1.24 -0.90
N VAL A 50 -4.98 1.20 0.34
CA VAL A 50 -4.89 0.00 1.17
C VAL A 50 -5.68 0.20 2.45
N SER A 51 -6.61 -0.71 2.71
CA SER A 51 -7.31 -0.79 3.98
C SER A 51 -6.53 -1.69 4.93
N ILE A 52 -6.06 -1.10 6.03
CA ILE A 52 -5.34 -1.79 7.11
C ILE A 52 -6.35 -2.08 8.22
N ASP A 53 -6.35 -3.32 8.69
CA ASP A 53 -7.18 -3.76 9.81
C ASP A 53 -6.85 -2.89 11.05
N ASP A 54 -7.88 -2.44 11.77
CA ASP A 54 -7.78 -1.53 12.94
C ASP A 54 -7.39 -0.06 12.64
N LYS A 55 -6.88 0.26 11.44
CA LYS A 55 -6.38 1.61 11.09
C LYS A 55 -7.19 2.33 10.00
N GLY A 56 -8.06 1.60 9.30
CA GLY A 56 -8.87 2.11 8.21
C GLY A 56 -8.14 2.15 6.88
N THR A 57 -8.65 2.96 5.95
CA THR A 57 -8.17 3.01 4.57
C THR A 57 -7.17 4.16 4.37
N HIS A 58 -5.98 3.83 3.89
CA HIS A 58 -4.86 4.76 3.69
C HIS A 58 -4.24 4.57 2.32
N ARG A 59 -3.70 5.66 1.77
CA ARG A 59 -3.06 5.67 0.46
C ARG A 59 -1.55 5.55 0.62
N PHE A 60 -0.96 4.56 -0.05
CA PHE A 60 0.46 4.26 0.02
C PHE A 60 1.05 4.13 -1.39
N PRO A 61 2.26 4.62 -1.63
CA PRO A 61 2.93 4.40 -2.90
C PRO A 61 3.22 2.91 -3.11
N GLN A 62 3.17 2.45 -4.36
CA GLN A 62 3.43 1.05 -4.71
C GLN A 62 4.79 0.53 -4.25
N ASP A 63 5.79 1.41 -4.13
CA ASP A 63 7.18 1.05 -3.80
C ASP A 63 7.31 0.49 -2.36
N CYS A 64 6.46 0.93 -1.44
CA CYS A 64 6.49 0.48 -0.05
C CYS A 64 5.64 -0.76 0.23
N LEU A 65 4.79 -1.14 -0.73
CA LEU A 65 3.89 -2.27 -0.64
C LEU A 65 4.51 -3.51 -1.27
N ARG A 66 4.24 -4.67 -0.66
CA ARG A 66 4.60 -5.97 -1.22
C ARG A 66 3.38 -6.87 -1.20
N THR A 67 3.26 -7.73 -2.20
CA THR A 67 2.21 -8.76 -2.22
C THR A 67 2.46 -9.77 -1.10
N ALA A 68 1.50 -9.84 -0.17
CA ALA A 68 1.47 -10.87 0.86
C ALA A 68 0.86 -12.14 0.23
N SER A 69 1.54 -12.71 -0.75
CA SER A 69 1.14 -13.99 -1.32
C SER A 69 1.54 -15.07 -0.30
N GLU A 70 0.56 -15.54 0.46
CA GLU A 70 0.69 -16.83 1.16
C GLU A 70 0.84 -17.90 0.07
N LYS A 71 1.92 -18.69 0.15
CA LYS A 71 2.18 -19.83 -0.73
C LYS A 71 1.26 -20.99 -0.40
#